data_AF-A0A8S9J3M2-F1
#
_entry.id   AF-A0A8S9J3M2-F1
#
_cell.length_a   1.000
_cell.length_b   1.000
_cell.length_c   1.000
_cell.angle_alpha   90.00
_cell.angle_beta   90.00
_cell.angle_gamma   90.00
#
_symmetry.space_group_name_H-M   'P 1'
#
loop_
_entity.id
_entity.type
_entity.pdbx_description
1 polymer ?
#
loop_
_entity_poly.entity_id
_entity_poly.type
_entity_poly.pdbx_seq_one_letter_code
_entity_poly.pdbx_strand_id
1 'polypeptide(L)'
;MQKGEEQWRAVLSPEQFRILRLKGTEYPGTGEYVDFNKEGIYGCAGCKTPLYKSTTKFNAGCGWPAFFDGILGAITRTADPDGRRIEINYAACGGHLGHVFKGEACIVVNMAAEGSMQKGEEQWRAVLSPEQFRILRLKGTEYPGTGEYIDFNKEGIYGCAGCKTPLYKSTTKFNAGCGWPAFFDGIPGAITRTADPDGRRIEINCAACGGHLGHVFKGEGFATPTDERHCVNS
;
A
#
# COMPACT_ATOMS: atom_id res chain seq x y z
N MET A 1 21.20 20.61 11.01
CA MET A 1 22.61 20.43 11.42
C MET A 1 23.04 19.03 10.99
N GLN A 2 23.98 18.90 10.03
CA GLN A 2 24.42 17.58 9.54
C GLN A 2 25.25 16.89 10.64
N LYS A 3 24.82 15.70 11.07
CA LYS A 3 25.57 14.88 12.04
C LYS A 3 26.86 14.36 11.38
N GLY A 4 27.96 14.37 12.12
CA GLY A 4 29.24 13.77 11.71
C GLY A 4 29.21 12.24 11.70
N GLU A 5 30.19 11.58 11.08
CA GLU A 5 30.20 10.11 10.95
C GLU A 5 30.18 9.37 12.29
N GLU A 6 30.97 9.82 13.28
CA GLU A 6 30.99 9.21 14.61
C GLU A 6 29.64 9.34 15.31
N GLN A 7 28.96 10.48 15.12
CA GLN A 7 27.62 10.70 15.65
C GLN A 7 26.61 9.76 14.99
N TRP A 8 26.79 9.39 13.72
CA TRP A 8 25.94 8.40 13.05
C TRP A 8 26.20 6.98 13.54
N ARG A 9 27.47 6.59 13.75
CA ARG A 9 27.85 5.29 14.30
C ARG A 9 27.31 5.05 15.71
N ALA A 10 27.06 6.13 16.47
CA ALA A 10 26.47 6.05 17.80
C ALA A 10 24.95 5.80 17.81
N VAL A 11 24.21 6.10 16.74
CA VAL A 11 22.74 5.95 16.68
C VAL A 11 22.25 4.88 15.71
N LEU A 12 23.09 4.44 14.78
CA LEU A 12 22.76 3.43 13.78
C LEU A 12 23.47 2.12 14.12
N SER A 13 22.78 0.99 13.91
CA SER A 13 23.46 -0.30 13.88
C SER A 13 24.51 -0.35 12.76
N PRO A 14 25.51 -1.24 12.81
CA PRO A 14 26.51 -1.37 11.75
C PRO A 14 25.88 -1.56 10.35
N GLU A 15 24.79 -2.32 10.29
CA GLU A 15 24.05 -2.57 9.05
C GLU A 15 23.28 -1.34 8.59
N GLN A 16 22.59 -0.64 9.51
CA GLN A 16 21.94 0.63 9.21
C GLN A 16 22.93 1.70 8.73
N PHE A 17 24.12 1.76 9.31
CA PHE A 17 25.17 2.67 8.87
C PHE A 17 25.65 2.33 7.45
N ARG A 18 25.89 1.04 7.17
CA ARG A 18 26.28 0.55 5.84
C ARG A 18 25.25 0.93 4.78
N ILE A 19 23.97 0.76 5.08
CA ILE A 19 22.88 1.06 4.14
C ILE A 19 22.72 2.58 3.96
N LEU A 20 22.51 3.31 5.06
CA LEU A 20 22.07 4.71 5.01
C LEU A 20 23.21 5.69 4.69
N ARG A 21 24.47 5.34 5.00
CA ARG A 21 25.63 6.22 4.83
C ARG A 21 26.63 5.72 3.81
N LEU A 22 26.82 4.41 3.67
CA LEU A 22 27.72 3.82 2.67
C LEU A 22 27.02 3.39 1.38
N LYS A 23 25.74 3.76 1.21
CA LYS A 23 24.90 3.41 0.05
C LYS A 23 24.80 1.90 -0.20
N GLY A 24 24.82 1.11 0.88
CA GLY A 24 24.60 -0.33 0.82
C GLY A 24 23.13 -0.69 0.61
N THR A 25 22.89 -1.92 0.17
CA THR A 25 21.54 -2.50 0.06
C THR A 25 21.39 -3.70 0.99
N GLU A 26 20.24 -3.87 1.64
CA GLU A 26 19.89 -5.11 2.36
C GLU A 26 19.80 -6.28 1.38
N TYR A 27 20.02 -7.51 1.85
CA TYR A 27 19.71 -8.68 1.04
C TYR A 27 18.18 -8.79 0.86
N PRO A 28 17.71 -9.23 -0.32
CA PRO A 28 16.28 -9.42 -0.55
C PRO A 28 15.70 -10.39 0.50
N GLY A 29 14.54 -10.05 1.08
CA GLY A 29 13.83 -10.89 2.04
C GLY A 29 14.38 -10.86 3.47
N THR A 30 15.48 -10.16 3.74
CA THR A 30 16.10 -10.16 5.08
C THR A 30 15.72 -8.96 5.93
N GLY A 31 15.08 -7.95 5.34
CA GLY A 31 14.69 -6.73 6.04
C GLY A 31 13.48 -6.94 6.95
N GLU A 32 13.50 -6.33 8.14
CA GLU A 32 12.42 -6.40 9.15
C GLU A 32 11.04 -6.00 8.58
N TYR A 33 11.03 -5.17 7.54
CA TYR A 33 9.81 -4.63 6.94
C TYR A 33 9.53 -5.17 5.54
N VAL A 34 10.17 -6.25 5.09
CA VAL A 34 9.87 -6.82 3.76
C VAL A 34 8.44 -7.35 3.73
N ASP A 35 8.07 -8.19 4.69
CA ASP A 35 6.76 -8.84 4.72
C ASP A 35 5.76 -8.22 5.73
N PHE A 36 6.24 -7.32 6.59
CA PHE A 36 5.45 -6.81 7.70
C PHE A 36 4.77 -5.46 7.40
N ASN A 37 3.45 -5.45 7.20
CA ASN A 37 2.67 -4.24 6.95
C ASN A 37 2.23 -3.56 8.26
N LYS A 38 3.20 -3.14 9.10
CA LYS A 38 2.89 -2.38 10.32
C LYS A 38 2.17 -1.08 9.95
N GLU A 39 0.99 -0.87 10.52
CA GLU A 39 0.30 0.41 10.35
C GLU A 39 1.10 1.55 10.98
N GLY A 40 1.17 2.68 10.28
CA GLY A 40 1.74 3.91 10.80
C GLY A 40 2.61 4.68 9.82
N ILE A 41 3.51 5.50 10.35
CA ILE A 41 4.46 6.26 9.54
C ILE A 41 5.82 5.58 9.64
N TYR A 42 6.35 5.19 8.49
CA TYR A 42 7.71 4.72 8.33
C TYR A 42 8.63 5.93 8.25
N GLY A 43 9.52 6.06 9.23
CA GLY A 43 10.47 7.15 9.33
C GLY A 43 11.93 6.71 9.17
N CYS A 44 12.80 7.65 8.81
CA CYS A 44 14.24 7.41 8.66
C CYS A 44 14.81 6.86 9.97
N ALA A 45 15.49 5.70 9.95
CA ALA A 45 16.07 5.13 11.16
C ALA A 45 17.02 6.11 11.88
N GLY A 46 17.73 6.96 11.13
CA GLY A 46 18.72 7.90 11.66
C GLY A 46 18.19 9.25 12.14
N CYS A 47 17.37 9.95 11.33
CA CYS A 47 16.87 11.29 11.69
C CYS A 47 15.41 11.31 12.11
N LYS A 48 14.72 10.15 12.09
CA LYS A 48 13.31 9.99 12.46
C LYS A 48 12.31 10.79 11.62
N THR A 49 12.77 11.45 10.55
CA THR A 49 11.88 12.15 9.62
C THR A 49 10.84 11.19 9.07
N PRO A 50 9.54 11.56 9.08
CA PRO A 50 8.47 10.81 8.44
C PRO A 50 8.69 10.69 6.93
N LEU A 51 8.58 9.48 6.35
CA LEU A 51 8.89 9.27 4.93
C LEU A 51 7.75 8.65 4.15
N TYR A 52 7.16 7.58 4.68
CA TYR A 52 6.08 6.88 3.99
C TYR A 52 4.99 6.54 4.99
N LYS A 53 3.75 6.53 4.51
CA LYS A 53 2.62 6.02 5.28
C LYS A 53 2.45 4.54 4.97
N SER A 54 2.05 3.73 5.93
CA SER A 54 1.72 2.32 5.69
C SER A 54 0.63 2.12 4.65
N THR A 55 -0.28 3.09 4.50
CA THR A 55 -1.28 3.11 3.43
C THR A 55 -0.68 3.14 2.03
N THR A 56 0.59 3.57 1.91
CA THR A 56 1.34 3.63 0.65
C THR A 56 2.18 2.39 0.38
N LYS A 57 2.31 1.50 1.37
CA LYS A 57 3.12 0.29 1.27
C LYS A 57 2.41 -0.79 0.46
N PHE A 58 3.17 -1.48 -0.40
CA PHE A 58 2.69 -2.61 -1.17
C PHE A 58 3.79 -3.67 -1.34
N ASN A 59 3.40 -4.89 -1.68
CA ASN A 59 4.35 -5.95 -2.00
C ASN A 59 4.66 -5.92 -3.50
N ALA A 60 5.85 -5.47 -3.87
CA ALA A 60 6.31 -5.43 -5.26
C ALA A 60 6.88 -6.77 -5.76
N GLY A 61 7.01 -7.78 -4.90
CA GLY A 61 7.62 -9.07 -5.24
C GLY A 61 9.15 -9.03 -5.40
N CYS A 62 9.80 -7.89 -5.15
CA CYS A 62 11.25 -7.76 -5.29
C CYS A 62 12.07 -8.05 -4.03
N GLY A 63 11.42 -8.44 -2.92
CA GLY A 63 12.12 -8.75 -1.66
C GLY A 63 12.57 -7.54 -0.85
N TRP A 64 12.10 -6.33 -1.19
CA TRP A 64 12.27 -5.11 -0.39
C TRP A 64 10.93 -4.40 -0.15
N PRO A 65 10.81 -3.57 0.89
CA PRO A 65 9.60 -2.80 1.14
C PRO A 65 9.36 -1.79 0.01
N ALA A 66 8.19 -1.85 -0.63
CA ALA A 66 7.83 -0.93 -1.71
C ALA A 66 6.73 0.04 -1.28
N PHE A 67 6.81 1.28 -1.75
CA PHE A 67 5.85 2.33 -1.46
C PHE A 67 5.51 3.09 -2.75
N PHE A 68 4.22 3.31 -3.02
CA PHE A 68 3.82 4.00 -4.25
C PHE A 68 3.85 5.53 -4.13
N ASP A 69 3.88 6.06 -2.89
CA ASP A 69 3.96 7.49 -2.65
C ASP A 69 4.68 7.82 -1.33
N GLY A 70 5.46 8.89 -1.33
CA GLY A 70 6.20 9.38 -0.16
C GLY A 70 5.57 10.65 0.41
N ILE A 71 5.86 10.96 1.67
CA ILE A 71 5.44 12.22 2.29
C ILE A 71 6.11 13.38 1.54
N LEU A 72 5.29 14.33 1.07
CA LEU A 72 5.73 15.45 0.25
C LEU A 72 6.88 16.22 0.94
N GLY A 73 7.97 16.43 0.21
CA GLY A 73 9.15 17.14 0.70
C GLY A 73 10.08 16.32 1.61
N ALA A 74 9.73 15.07 1.95
CA ALA A 74 10.58 14.23 2.80
C ALA A 74 11.69 13.51 2.01
N ILE A 75 11.54 13.44 0.69
CA ILE A 75 12.37 12.65 -0.21
C ILE A 75 12.86 13.53 -1.36
N THR A 76 14.17 13.45 -1.64
CA THR A 76 14.78 14.06 -2.83
C THR A 76 15.21 12.98 -3.81
N ARG A 77 15.11 13.30 -5.10
CA ARG A 77 15.48 12.40 -6.21
C ARG A 77 16.62 13.04 -7.00
N THR A 78 17.75 12.37 -7.06
CA THR A 78 18.91 12.78 -7.84
C THR A 78 19.19 11.73 -8.90
N ALA A 79 19.10 12.10 -10.17
CA ALA A 79 19.46 11.21 -11.26
C ALA A 79 20.98 10.99 -11.29
N ASP A 80 21.40 9.74 -11.52
CA ASP A 80 22.80 9.46 -11.83
C ASP A 80 23.19 10.15 -13.15
N PRO A 81 24.47 10.49 -13.36
CA PRO A 81 24.94 11.17 -14.58
C PRO A 81 24.63 10.43 -15.88
N ASP A 82 24.43 9.10 -15.80
CA ASP A 82 24.09 8.24 -16.93
C ASP A 82 22.58 8.09 -17.18
N GLY A 83 21.73 8.70 -16.32
CA GLY A 83 20.28 8.68 -16.39
C GLY A 83 19.63 7.31 -16.17
N ARG A 84 20.39 6.29 -15.75
CA ARG A 84 19.88 4.90 -15.62
C ARG A 84 19.29 4.61 -14.25
N ARG A 85 19.70 5.39 -13.24
CA ARG A 85 19.27 5.23 -11.84
C ARG A 85 18.84 6.58 -11.30
N ILE A 86 17.80 6.57 -10.48
CA ILE A 86 17.43 7.73 -9.66
C ILE A 86 17.78 7.37 -8.23
N GLU A 87 18.78 8.03 -7.68
CA GLU A 87 19.11 7.95 -6.27
C GLU A 87 18.04 8.69 -5.46
N ILE A 88 17.51 8.02 -4.45
CA ILE A 88 16.55 8.59 -3.51
C ILE A 88 17.30 8.91 -2.22
N ASN A 89 17.23 10.17 -1.79
CA ASN A 89 17.90 10.64 -0.57
C ASN A 89 16.89 11.25 0.42
N TYR A 90 17.14 11.08 1.71
CA TYR A 90 16.36 11.75 2.77
C TYR A 90 16.58 13.26 2.67
N ALA A 91 15.51 14.03 2.46
CA ALA A 91 15.62 15.49 2.34
C ALA A 91 16.18 16.15 3.60
N ALA A 92 15.86 15.61 4.78
CA ALA A 92 16.23 16.20 6.07
C ALA A 92 17.66 15.88 6.52
N CYS A 93 18.21 14.70 6.17
CA CYS A 93 19.50 14.25 6.68
C CYS A 93 20.51 13.86 5.59
N GLY A 94 20.11 13.85 4.31
CA GLY A 94 20.96 13.49 3.18
C GLY A 94 21.48 12.06 3.23
N GLY A 95 20.84 11.16 3.99
CA GLY A 95 21.16 9.73 3.94
C GLY A 95 20.54 9.06 2.72
N HIS A 96 21.15 7.97 2.29
CA HIS A 96 20.74 7.19 1.14
C HIS A 96 19.51 6.33 1.49
N LEU A 97 18.49 6.40 0.65
CA LEU A 97 17.19 5.72 0.81
C LEU A 97 17.00 4.60 -0.23
N GLY A 98 17.75 4.61 -1.32
CA GLY A 98 17.73 3.55 -2.33
C GLY A 98 17.85 4.09 -3.75
N HIS A 99 17.59 3.21 -4.71
CA HIS A 99 17.64 3.51 -6.14
C HIS A 99 16.32 3.12 -6.83
N VAL A 100 15.84 3.95 -7.76
CA VAL A 100 14.80 3.55 -8.72
C VAL A 100 15.49 3.05 -9.99
N PHE A 101 15.13 1.84 -10.41
CA PHE A 101 15.52 1.29 -11.71
C PHE A 101 14.31 1.38 -12.65
N LYS A 102 14.53 1.87 -13.89
CA LYS A 102 13.54 2.03 -14.98
C LYS A 102 12.15 1.42 -14.72
N GLY A 103 11.26 2.20 -14.12
CA GLY A 103 9.82 1.88 -14.03
C GLY A 103 9.37 1.00 -12.87
N GLU A 104 10.28 0.42 -12.08
CA GLU A 104 9.93 -0.42 -10.92
C GLU A 104 10.67 0.07 -9.68
N ALA A 105 9.93 0.66 -8.73
CA ALA A 105 10.49 1.21 -7.51
C ALA A 105 10.71 0.11 -6.46
N CYS A 106 11.93 -0.44 -6.39
CA CYS A 106 12.38 -1.23 -5.24
C CYS A 106 13.21 -0.32 -4.33
N ILE A 107 12.65 0.07 -3.19
CA ILE A 107 13.26 1.03 -2.28
C ILE A 107 13.86 0.25 -1.10
N VAL A 108 15.14 0.47 -0.81
CA VAL A 108 15.80 -0.14 0.36
C VAL A 108 15.56 0.73 1.57
N VAL A 109 14.50 0.44 2.33
CA VAL A 109 14.12 1.27 3.47
C VAL A 109 14.33 0.53 4.78
N ASN A 110 15.40 0.90 5.49
CA ASN A 110 15.58 0.55 6.90
C ASN A 110 14.81 1.60 7.74
N MET A 111 13.64 1.20 8.22
CA MET A 111 12.66 2.09 8.86
C MET A 111 12.53 1.81 10.34
N ALA A 112 12.23 2.84 11.12
CA ALA A 112 11.61 2.65 12.43
C ALA A 112 10.13 3.00 12.28
N ALA A 113 9.25 2.06 12.59
CA ALA A 113 7.81 2.27 12.50
C ALA A 113 7.24 2.76 13.83
N GLU A 114 6.86 4.04 13.88
CA GLU A 114 6.14 4.67 15.00
C GLU A 114 4.70 5.05 14.57
N GLY A 115 3.74 4.72 15.46
CA GLY A 115 2.39 5.28 15.50
C GLY A 115 1.39 4.71 14.49
N SER A 116 0.57 3.75 14.93
CA SER A 116 -0.59 3.23 14.21
C SER A 116 -1.65 4.31 13.95
N MET A 117 -2.15 4.41 12.72
CA MET A 117 -3.35 5.20 12.41
C MET A 117 -4.59 4.30 12.54
N GLN A 118 -4.83 3.82 13.76
CA GLN A 118 -6.14 3.29 14.13
C GLN A 118 -7.07 4.48 14.32
N LYS A 119 -7.63 4.99 13.21
CA LYS A 119 -8.68 5.99 13.28
C LYS A 119 -9.88 5.38 14.00
N GLY A 120 -10.31 6.01 15.09
CA GLY A 120 -11.51 5.59 15.81
C GLY A 120 -12.77 5.72 14.94
N GLU A 121 -13.83 5.00 15.31
CA GLU A 121 -15.10 5.02 14.56
C GLU A 121 -15.65 6.44 14.34
N GLU A 122 -15.53 7.33 15.33
CA GLU A 122 -15.95 8.73 15.22
C GLU A 122 -15.15 9.52 14.16
N GLN A 123 -13.86 9.24 14.05
CA GLN A 123 -13.00 9.88 13.05
C GLN A 123 -13.33 9.39 11.64
N TRP A 124 -13.79 8.15 11.50
CA TRP A 124 -14.31 7.64 10.23
C TRP A 124 -15.66 8.24 9.88
N ARG A 125 -16.57 8.40 10.85
CA ARG A 125 -17.86 9.10 10.63
C ARG A 125 -17.68 10.54 10.17
N ALA A 126 -16.60 11.20 10.58
CA ALA A 126 -16.30 12.57 10.17
C ALA A 126 -15.72 12.68 8.75
N VAL A 127 -15.08 11.63 8.22
CA VAL A 127 -14.37 11.65 6.93
C VAL A 127 -15.15 10.95 5.82
N LEU A 128 -15.94 9.95 6.17
CA LEU A 128 -16.73 9.15 5.23
C LEU A 128 -18.14 9.71 5.10
N SER A 129 -18.73 9.57 3.92
CA SER A 129 -20.19 9.72 3.80
C SER A 129 -20.91 8.67 4.65
N PRO A 130 -22.18 8.89 5.05
CA PRO A 130 -22.94 7.92 5.82
C PRO A 130 -22.99 6.53 5.17
N GLU A 131 -23.09 6.49 3.85
CA GLU A 131 -23.13 5.25 3.08
C GLU A 131 -21.77 4.54 3.04
N GLN A 132 -20.69 5.28 2.77
CA GLN A 132 -19.33 4.73 2.83
C GLN A 132 -18.98 4.22 4.23
N PHE A 133 -19.44 4.90 5.28
CA PHE A 133 -19.25 4.45 6.65
C PHE A 133 -20.03 3.15 6.92
N ARG A 134 -21.30 3.10 6.49
CA ARG A 134 -22.15 1.90 6.60
C ARG A 134 -21.51 0.70 5.91
N ILE A 135 -20.97 0.89 4.71
CA ILE A 135 -20.32 -0.18 3.95
C ILE A 135 -18.97 -0.55 4.57
N LEU A 136 -18.03 0.40 4.65
CA LEU A 136 -16.64 0.11 5.05
C LEU A 136 -16.50 -0.32 6.52
N ARG A 137 -17.35 0.18 7.44
CA ARG A 137 -17.21 -0.08 8.88
C ARG A 137 -18.31 -0.94 9.46
N LEU A 138 -19.55 -0.79 8.99
CA LEU A 138 -20.67 -1.61 9.47
C LEU A 138 -20.91 -2.86 8.61
N LYS A 139 -20.00 -3.18 7.67
CA LYS A 139 -20.09 -4.31 6.73
C LYS A 139 -21.42 -4.31 5.96
N GLY A 140 -21.94 -3.12 5.67
CA GLY A 140 -23.12 -2.94 4.84
C GLY A 140 -22.83 -3.28 3.37
N THR A 141 -23.88 -3.54 2.62
CA THR A 141 -23.83 -3.72 1.17
C THR A 141 -24.70 -2.66 0.52
N GLU A 142 -24.20 -1.98 -0.51
CA GLU A 142 -25.00 -1.06 -1.33
C GLU A 142 -26.09 -1.81 -2.11
N TYR A 143 -27.16 -1.12 -2.50
CA TYR A 143 -28.20 -1.74 -3.31
C TYR A 143 -27.67 -2.08 -4.71
N PRO A 144 -28.03 -3.24 -5.27
CA PRO A 144 -27.59 -3.63 -6.61
C PRO A 144 -28.04 -2.60 -7.64
N GLY A 145 -27.16 -2.24 -8.57
CA GLY A 145 -27.46 -1.29 -9.65
C GLY A 145 -27.38 0.19 -9.24
N THR A 146 -27.04 0.51 -7.98
CA THR A 146 -27.01 1.90 -7.50
C THR A 146 -25.62 2.52 -7.41
N GLY A 147 -24.57 1.70 -7.46
CA GLY A 147 -23.17 2.14 -7.37
C GLY A 147 -22.70 2.91 -8.60
N GLU A 148 -21.97 4.00 -8.37
CA GLU A 148 -21.41 4.87 -9.42
C GLU A 148 -20.41 4.12 -10.31
N TYR A 149 -19.64 3.18 -9.75
CA TYR A 149 -18.59 2.46 -10.47
C TYR A 149 -19.05 1.19 -11.20
N ILE A 150 -20.36 0.89 -11.21
CA ILE A 150 -20.90 -0.29 -11.91
C ILE A 150 -20.56 -0.23 -13.40
N ASP A 151 -20.99 0.84 -14.08
CA ASP A 151 -20.77 1.06 -15.52
C ASP A 151 -19.54 1.94 -15.81
N PHE A 152 -18.74 2.23 -14.79
CA PHE A 152 -17.53 3.03 -14.95
C PHE A 152 -16.38 2.18 -15.50
N ASN A 153 -15.94 2.50 -16.72
CA ASN A 153 -14.92 1.74 -17.45
C ASN A 153 -13.71 2.60 -17.90
N LYS A 154 -13.42 3.70 -17.19
CA LYS A 154 -12.22 4.50 -17.50
C LYS A 154 -10.96 3.80 -17.02
N GLU A 155 -9.87 3.99 -17.77
CA GLU A 155 -8.57 3.46 -17.38
C GLU A 155 -8.05 4.13 -16.10
N GLY A 156 -7.51 3.34 -15.17
CA GLY A 156 -6.98 3.85 -13.92
C GLY A 156 -6.88 2.81 -12.82
N ILE A 157 -6.78 3.31 -11.58
CA ILE A 157 -6.65 2.52 -10.35
C ILE A 157 -7.83 2.88 -9.44
N TYR A 158 -8.52 1.86 -8.94
CA TYR A 158 -9.57 2.02 -7.94
C TYR A 158 -8.94 1.94 -6.56
N GLY A 159 -9.05 3.03 -5.80
CA GLY A 159 -8.55 3.14 -4.43
C GLY A 159 -9.65 2.93 -3.39
N CYS A 160 -9.28 2.47 -2.20
CA CYS A 160 -10.18 2.39 -1.06
C CYS A 160 -10.78 3.76 -0.74
N ALA A 161 -12.12 3.86 -0.65
CA ALA A 161 -12.77 5.12 -0.34
C ALA A 161 -12.30 5.74 0.99
N GLY A 162 -11.93 4.91 1.98
CA GLY A 162 -11.46 5.35 3.30
C GLY A 162 -9.99 5.76 3.36
N CYS A 163 -9.06 4.85 3.06
CA CYS A 163 -7.61 5.12 3.21
C CYS A 163 -6.90 5.50 1.91
N LYS A 164 -7.62 5.49 0.78
CA LYS A 164 -7.10 5.77 -0.57
C LYS A 164 -6.04 4.78 -1.08
N THR A 165 -5.81 3.67 -0.36
CA THR A 165 -4.91 2.59 -0.83
C THR A 165 -5.43 2.00 -2.16
N PRO A 166 -4.59 1.88 -3.19
CA PRO A 166 -4.88 1.17 -4.43
C PRO A 166 -5.37 -0.25 -4.17
N LEU A 167 -6.53 -0.61 -4.70
CA LEU A 167 -7.13 -1.95 -4.55
C LEU A 167 -7.17 -2.71 -5.86
N TYR A 168 -7.64 -2.07 -6.94
CA TYR A 168 -7.88 -2.73 -8.23
C TYR A 168 -7.37 -1.89 -9.39
N LYS A 169 -7.05 -2.55 -10.51
CA LYS A 169 -6.73 -1.90 -11.78
C LYS A 169 -7.95 -1.96 -12.69
N SER A 170 -8.18 -0.95 -13.52
CA SER A 170 -9.25 -0.98 -14.52
C SER A 170 -9.14 -2.15 -15.49
N THR A 171 -7.92 -2.62 -15.77
CA THR A 171 -7.66 -3.79 -16.62
C THR A 171 -8.19 -5.09 -16.04
N THR A 172 -8.43 -5.14 -14.73
CA THR A 172 -8.99 -6.33 -14.06
C THR A 172 -10.50 -6.24 -13.87
N LYS A 173 -11.12 -5.11 -14.22
CA LYS A 173 -12.57 -4.92 -14.17
C LYS A 173 -13.24 -5.66 -15.32
N PHE A 174 -14.35 -6.32 -15.04
CA PHE A 174 -15.18 -6.96 -16.06
C PHE A 174 -16.66 -6.86 -15.68
N ASN A 175 -17.54 -7.10 -16.66
CA ASN A 175 -18.98 -7.12 -16.39
C ASN A 175 -19.41 -8.56 -16.03
N ALA A 176 -19.69 -8.78 -14.75
CA ALA A 176 -20.21 -10.06 -14.26
C ALA A 176 -21.75 -10.12 -14.22
N GLY A 177 -22.45 -9.03 -14.52
CA GLY A 177 -23.91 -8.95 -14.42
C GLY A 177 -24.45 -9.04 -12.98
N CYS A 178 -23.60 -8.94 -11.96
CA CYS A 178 -24.02 -9.14 -10.56
C CYS A 178 -24.68 -7.91 -9.91
N GLY A 179 -24.67 -6.75 -10.55
CA GLY A 179 -25.24 -5.51 -10.01
C GLY A 179 -24.28 -4.67 -9.15
N TRP A 180 -23.02 -5.07 -9.08
CA TRP A 180 -21.92 -4.36 -8.40
C TRP A 180 -20.67 -4.37 -9.29
N PRO A 181 -19.72 -3.45 -9.09
CA PRO A 181 -18.39 -3.55 -9.69
C PRO A 181 -17.76 -4.93 -9.48
N ALA A 182 -17.29 -5.53 -10.58
CA ALA A 182 -16.64 -6.83 -10.55
C ALA A 182 -15.21 -6.76 -11.09
N PHE A 183 -14.28 -7.38 -10.35
CA PHE A 183 -12.87 -7.49 -10.74
C PHE A 183 -12.40 -8.94 -10.64
N PHE A 184 -11.52 -9.38 -11.54
CA PHE A 184 -10.98 -10.75 -11.48
C PHE A 184 -9.67 -10.85 -10.70
N ASP A 185 -8.99 -9.72 -10.48
CA ASP A 185 -7.74 -9.69 -9.74
C ASP A 185 -7.55 -8.34 -9.06
N GLY A 186 -6.92 -8.37 -7.88
CA GLY A 186 -6.62 -7.21 -7.05
C GLY A 186 -5.12 -6.93 -7.00
N ILE A 187 -4.74 -5.74 -6.53
CA ILE A 187 -3.34 -5.41 -6.35
C ILE A 187 -2.76 -6.33 -5.24
N PRO A 188 -1.63 -7.01 -5.50
CA PRO A 188 -1.03 -7.94 -4.52
C PRO A 188 -0.82 -7.29 -3.15
N GLY A 189 -1.35 -7.93 -2.11
CA GLY A 189 -1.25 -7.46 -0.72
C GLY A 189 -2.20 -6.31 -0.33
N ALA A 190 -3.00 -5.78 -1.26
CA ALA A 190 -3.94 -4.70 -0.96
C ALA A 190 -5.26 -5.16 -0.31
N ILE A 191 -5.59 -6.45 -0.45
CA ILE A 191 -6.87 -7.04 -0.03
C ILE A 191 -6.61 -8.22 0.89
N THR A 192 -7.23 -8.20 2.07
CA THR A 192 -7.30 -9.36 2.97
C THR A 192 -8.56 -10.15 2.70
N ARG A 193 -8.47 -11.47 2.80
CA ARG A 193 -9.56 -12.41 2.55
C ARG A 193 -9.90 -13.12 3.85
N THR A 194 -11.15 -13.04 4.27
CA THR A 194 -11.64 -13.68 5.50
C THR A 194 -12.84 -14.55 5.14
N ALA A 195 -12.84 -15.83 5.51
CA ALA A 195 -14.02 -16.66 5.30
C ALA A 195 -15.17 -16.15 6.19
N ASP A 196 -16.36 -15.98 5.62
CA ASP A 196 -17.55 -15.70 6.40
C ASP A 196 -17.85 -16.87 7.35
N PRO A 197 -18.53 -16.65 8.50
CA PRO A 197 -18.88 -17.72 9.43
C PRO A 197 -19.72 -18.85 8.81
N ASP A 198 -20.43 -18.54 7.71
CA ASP A 198 -21.21 -19.51 6.95
C ASP A 198 -20.35 -20.46 6.08
N GLY A 199 -19.05 -20.15 5.91
CA GLY A 199 -18.09 -20.89 5.10
C GLY A 199 -18.36 -20.87 3.60
N ARG A 200 -19.37 -20.11 3.14
CA ARG A 200 -19.82 -20.09 1.75
C ARG A 200 -19.27 -18.91 0.97
N ARG A 201 -18.93 -17.82 1.66
CA ARG A 201 -18.43 -16.58 1.05
C ARG A 201 -17.10 -16.20 1.68
N ILE A 202 -16.27 -15.52 0.91
CA ILE A 202 -15.00 -14.97 1.38
C ILE A 202 -15.13 -13.46 1.37
N GLU A 203 -15.23 -12.85 2.55
CA GLU A 203 -15.19 -11.41 2.74
C GLU A 203 -13.85 -10.87 2.26
N ILE A 204 -13.88 -9.76 1.54
CA ILE A 204 -12.69 -9.00 1.17
C ILE A 204 -12.69 -7.66 1.91
N ASN A 205 -11.56 -7.36 2.55
CA ASN A 205 -11.34 -6.11 3.25
C ASN A 205 -10.08 -5.42 2.72
N CYS A 206 -10.01 -4.09 2.87
CA CYS A 206 -8.78 -3.36 2.58
C CYS A 206 -7.72 -3.73 3.61
N ALA A 207 -6.57 -4.23 3.15
CA ALA A 207 -5.47 -4.65 4.01
C ALA A 207 -4.86 -3.50 4.82
N ALA A 208 -5.04 -2.25 4.38
CA ALA A 208 -4.44 -1.07 4.99
C ALA A 208 -5.30 -0.38 6.06
N CYS A 209 -6.62 -0.59 6.08
CA CYS A 209 -7.51 0.04 7.06
C CYS A 209 -8.60 -0.87 7.64
N GLY A 210 -8.66 -2.13 7.17
CA GLY A 210 -9.68 -3.11 7.54
C GLY A 210 -11.08 -2.83 6.98
N GLY A 211 -11.24 -1.82 6.11
CA GLY A 211 -12.55 -1.46 5.56
C GLY A 211 -13.15 -2.60 4.73
N HIS A 212 -14.41 -2.94 4.99
CA HIS A 212 -15.16 -3.95 4.23
C HIS A 212 -15.36 -3.49 2.79
N LEU A 213 -15.00 -4.34 1.82
CA LEU A 213 -15.11 -4.03 0.39
C LEU A 213 -16.27 -4.81 -0.26
N GLY A 214 -16.49 -6.06 0.16
CA GLY A 214 -17.49 -6.95 -0.41
C GLY A 214 -17.07 -8.42 -0.26
N HIS A 215 -17.27 -9.21 -1.31
CA HIS A 215 -16.95 -10.64 -1.30
C HIS A 215 -16.25 -11.10 -2.58
N VAL A 216 -15.43 -12.15 -2.47
CA VAL A 216 -14.83 -12.83 -3.62
C VAL A 216 -15.42 -14.24 -3.78
N PHE A 217 -15.71 -14.59 -5.03
CA PHE A 217 -16.21 -15.88 -5.47
C PHE A 217 -15.21 -16.49 -6.46
N LYS A 218 -15.11 -17.82 -6.51
CA LYS A 218 -14.22 -18.55 -7.43
C LYS A 218 -14.96 -19.73 -8.06
N GLY A 219 -14.54 -20.14 -9.25
CA GLY A 219 -15.10 -21.33 -9.90
C GLY A 219 -16.46 -21.10 -10.54
N GLU A 220 -16.77 -19.85 -10.90
CA GLU A 220 -18.05 -19.48 -11.52
C GLU A 220 -18.01 -19.65 -13.05
N GLY A 221 -16.85 -19.94 -13.62
CA GLY A 221 -16.68 -20.19 -15.06
C GLY A 221 -16.57 -18.91 -15.88
N PHE A 222 -16.10 -17.82 -15.28
CA PHE A 222 -15.84 -16.60 -16.02
C PHE A 222 -14.60 -16.78 -16.91
N ALA A 223 -14.65 -16.19 -18.11
CA ALA A 223 -13.53 -16.18 -19.05
C ALA A 223 -12.43 -15.19 -18.61
N THR A 224 -11.97 -15.29 -17.36
CA THR A 224 -10.92 -14.46 -16.76
C THR A 224 -9.72 -15.35 -16.39
N PRO A 225 -8.50 -14.81 -16.35
CA PRO A 225 -7.29 -15.62 -16.07
C PRO A 225 -7.32 -16.36 -14.72
N THR A 226 -8.05 -15.82 -13.76
CA THR A 226 -8.10 -16.32 -12.37
C THR A 226 -9.37 -17.09 -12.05
N ASP A 227 -10.41 -16.98 -12.90
CA ASP A 227 -11.78 -17.43 -12.59
C ASP A 227 -12.28 -16.98 -11.21
N GLU A 228 -11.83 -15.80 -10.78
CA GLU A 228 -12.29 -15.12 -9.58
C GLU A 228 -13.22 -13.97 -9.95
N ARG A 229 -14.21 -13.72 -9.08
CA ARG A 229 -15.09 -12.56 -9.14
C ARG A 229 -15.07 -11.87 -7.79
N HIS A 230 -14.35 -10.77 -7.71
CA HIS A 230 -14.40 -9.82 -6.62
C HIS A 230 -15.62 -8.92 -6.83
N CYS A 231 -16.67 -9.15 -6.06
CA CYS A 231 -17.89 -8.36 -6.05
C CYS A 231 -17.72 -7.26 -4.99
N VAL A 232 -17.49 -6.02 -5.44
CA VAL A 232 -17.04 -4.91 -4.59
C VAL A 232 -18.09 -3.81 -4.58
N ASN A 233 -18.35 -3.21 -3.43
CA ASN A 233 -19.20 -2.02 -3.33
C ASN A 233 -18.49 -0.78 -3.94
N SER A 234 -19.27 0.11 -4.54
CA SER A 234 -18.80 1.37 -5.15
C SER A 234 -18.29 2.42 -4.15
#